data_AF-A0AAW3TFV8-F1
#
_entry.id   AF-A0AAW3TFV8-F1
#
_cell.length_a   1.000
_cell.length_b   1.000
_cell.length_c   1.000
_cell.angle_alpha   90.00
_cell.angle_beta   90.00
_cell.angle_gamma   90.00
#
_symmetry.space_group_name_H-M   'P 1'
#
loop_
_entity.id
_entity.type
_entity.pdbx_description
1 polymer ?
#
loop_
_entity_poly.entity_id
_entity_poly.type
_entity_poly.pdbx_seq_one_letter_code
_entity_poly.pdbx_strand_id
1 'polypeptide(L)'
;MNYKKIYYPVKALAVLSLVAVAIKYWMPTEIGFAFMLLPYLLLYFLANAKNYKNKRLIFIRIIAALLTITLAAVLVFGIEPDPQAGIGIMFLLIMQLAAISASEFIILFFYVDND
;
A
#
# COMPACT_ATOMS: atom_id res chain seq x y z
N MET A 1 -3.16 19.76 -14.53
CA MET A 1 -2.53 18.93 -13.48
C MET A 1 -1.45 18.08 -14.11
N ASN A 2 -0.17 18.31 -13.81
CA ASN A 2 0.93 17.51 -14.36
C ASN A 2 0.91 16.14 -13.67
N TYR A 3 0.29 15.14 -14.31
CA TYR A 3 0.15 13.77 -13.80
C TYR A 3 1.51 13.15 -13.44
N LYS A 4 2.61 13.62 -14.05
CA LYS A 4 3.99 13.26 -13.72
C LYS A 4 4.42 13.63 -12.29
N LYS A 5 3.56 14.26 -11.48
CA LYS A 5 3.87 14.59 -10.09
C LYS A 5 3.01 13.87 -9.05
N ILE A 6 1.91 13.23 -9.45
CA ILE A 6 0.95 12.62 -8.51
C ILE A 6 1.54 11.39 -7.82
N TYR A 7 2.46 10.68 -8.46
CA TYR A 7 3.12 9.52 -7.85
C TYR A 7 4.11 9.91 -6.73
N TYR A 8 4.59 11.16 -6.67
CA TYR A 8 5.50 11.61 -5.60
C TYR A 8 4.84 11.62 -4.23
N PRO A 9 3.66 12.24 -4.03
CA PRO A 9 2.91 12.11 -2.79
C PRO A 9 2.66 10.65 -2.38
N VAL A 10 2.28 9.79 -3.33
CA VAL A 10 2.07 8.36 -3.05
C VAL A 10 3.35 7.69 -2.56
N LYS A 11 4.49 7.95 -3.21
CA LYS A 11 5.80 7.46 -2.75
C LYS A 11 6.16 7.95 -1.36
N ALA A 12 5.99 9.25 -1.11
CA ALA A 12 6.30 9.83 0.19
C ALA A 12 5.45 9.19 1.29
N LEU A 13 4.13 9.06 1.08
CA LEU A 13 3.23 8.42 2.03
C LEU A 13 3.51 6.93 2.20
N ALA A 14 3.92 6.23 1.14
CA ALA A 14 4.35 4.84 1.23
C ALA A 14 5.60 4.70 2.12
N VAL A 15 6.61 5.56 1.95
CA VAL A 15 7.80 5.58 2.79
C VAL A 15 7.45 5.92 4.24
N LEU A 16 6.60 6.92 4.46
CA LEU A 16 6.15 7.28 5.80
C LEU A 16 5.40 6.13 6.49
N SER A 17 4.52 5.44 5.76
CA SER A 17 3.79 4.26 6.27
C SER A 17 4.77 3.13 6.58
N LEU A 18 5.73 2.88 5.69
CA LEU A 18 6.78 1.86 5.89
C LEU A 18 7.55 2.12 7.18
N VAL A 19 8.04 3.35 7.38
CA VAL A 19 8.80 3.73 8.58
C VAL A 19 7.93 3.63 9.83
N ALA A 20 6.69 4.10 9.80
CA ALA A 20 5.79 4.06 10.94
C ALA A 20 5.47 2.62 11.37
N VAL A 21 5.17 1.72 10.42
CA VAL A 21 4.94 0.30 10.70
C VAL A 21 6.22 -0.37 11.19
N ALA A 22 7.36 -0.08 10.57
CA ALA A 22 8.65 -0.63 10.99
C ALA A 22 8.97 -0.27 12.45
N ILE A 23 8.72 0.97 12.86
CA ILE A 23 8.94 1.43 14.24
C ILE A 23 7.98 0.74 15.21
N LYS A 24 6.68 0.65 14.89
CA LYS A 24 5.69 0.07 15.80
C LYS A 24 5.86 -1.44 16.00
N TYR A 25 6.16 -2.16 14.94
CA TYR A 25 6.18 -3.63 14.93
C TYR A 25 7.59 -4.21 14.87
N TRP A 26 8.58 -3.45 15.35
CA TRP A 26 9.99 -3.83 15.35
C TRP A 26 10.23 -5.17 16.11
N MET A 27 10.20 -6.27 15.34
CA MET A 27 10.47 -7.70 15.62
C MET A 27 9.76 -8.42 16.78
N PRO A 28 9.24 -9.64 16.48
CA PRO A 28 9.88 -10.85 17.06
C PRO A 28 10.35 -11.93 16.05
N THR A 29 9.92 -11.92 14.78
CA THR A 29 10.42 -12.85 13.73
C THR A 29 10.65 -12.11 12.40
N GLU A 30 11.78 -12.42 11.74
CA GLU A 30 12.24 -11.73 10.52
C GLU A 30 11.24 -11.82 9.36
N ILE A 31 10.59 -12.97 9.19
CA ILE A 31 9.66 -13.23 8.09
C ILE A 31 8.36 -12.43 8.27
N GLY A 32 7.76 -12.47 9.47
CA GLY A 32 6.51 -11.74 9.74
C GLY A 32 6.69 -10.22 9.59
N PHE A 33 7.82 -9.71 10.06
CA PHE A 33 8.20 -8.32 9.90
C PHE A 33 8.35 -7.91 8.42
N ALA A 34 9.05 -8.72 7.61
CA ALA A 34 9.19 -8.45 6.18
C ALA A 34 7.84 -8.41 5.45
N PHE A 35 6.92 -9.32 5.78
CA PHE A 35 5.57 -9.31 5.22
C PHE A 35 4.81 -8.02 5.60
N MET A 36 4.95 -7.54 6.84
CA MET A 36 4.30 -6.29 7.28
C MET A 36 4.72 -5.06 6.48
N LEU A 37 5.95 -5.02 5.98
CA LEU A 37 6.45 -3.89 5.21
C LEU A 37 6.11 -3.97 3.71
N LEU A 38 5.75 -5.17 3.23
CA LEU A 38 5.55 -5.46 1.81
C LEU A 38 4.52 -4.54 1.11
N PRO A 39 3.34 -4.24 1.69
CA PRO A 39 2.36 -3.38 1.02
C PRO A 39 2.92 -1.98 0.68
N TYR A 40 3.76 -1.44 1.56
CA TYR A 40 4.34 -0.11 1.40
C TYR A 40 5.49 -0.10 0.38
N LEU A 41 6.28 -1.18 0.34
CA LEU A 41 7.28 -1.37 -0.71
C LEU A 41 6.61 -1.49 -2.09
N LEU A 42 5.55 -2.28 -2.20
CA LEU A 42 4.78 -2.43 -3.44
C LEU A 42 4.22 -1.09 -3.91
N LEU A 43 3.59 -0.31 -3.01
CA LEU A 43 3.12 1.04 -3.36
C LEU A 43 4.25 1.94 -3.86
N TYR A 44 5.40 1.92 -3.18
CA TYR A 44 6.55 2.75 -3.57
C TYR A 44 7.06 2.40 -4.98
N PHE A 45 7.22 1.12 -5.30
CA PHE A 45 7.71 0.69 -6.61
C PHE A 45 6.67 0.91 -7.72
N LEU A 46 5.39 0.68 -7.43
CA LEU A 46 4.30 0.92 -8.39
C LEU A 46 4.07 2.41 -8.65
N ALA A 47 4.39 3.29 -7.71
CA ALA A 47 4.27 4.73 -7.83
C ALA A 47 5.39 5.36 -8.69
N ASN A 48 5.31 5.21 -10.01
CA ASN A 48 6.27 5.79 -10.94
C ASN A 48 5.62 6.43 -12.18
N ALA A 49 6.41 7.20 -12.94
CA ALA A 49 5.92 7.97 -14.08
C ALA A 49 5.30 7.09 -15.19
N LYS A 50 5.80 5.88 -15.42
CA LYS A 50 5.28 4.95 -16.43
C LYS A 50 3.88 4.46 -16.04
N ASN A 51 3.70 4.14 -14.76
CA ASN A 51 2.46 3.62 -14.21
C ASN A 51 1.37 4.69 -14.01
N TYR A 52 1.76 5.97 -13.95
CA TYR A 52 0.88 7.11 -13.74
C TYR A 52 0.74 7.97 -15.02
N LYS A 53 0.73 7.31 -16.19
CA LYS A 53 0.64 7.97 -17.51
C LYS A 53 -0.78 8.40 -17.90
N ASN A 54 -1.80 7.65 -17.48
CA ASN A 54 -3.20 7.86 -17.88
C ASN A 54 -4.07 8.19 -16.66
N LYS A 55 -4.98 9.16 -16.81
CA LYS A 55 -5.96 9.55 -15.77
C LYS A 55 -6.74 8.37 -15.17
N ARG A 56 -7.16 7.40 -15.99
CA ARG A 56 -7.90 6.21 -15.53
C ARG A 56 -7.03 5.32 -14.63
N LEU A 57 -5.80 5.03 -15.08
CA LEU A 57 -4.82 4.26 -14.32
C LEU A 57 -4.46 4.96 -12.99
N ILE A 58 -4.27 6.28 -13.04
CA ILE A 58 -4.00 7.10 -11.87
C ILE A 58 -5.14 6.98 -10.86
N PHE A 59 -6.39 7.09 -11.31
CA PHE A 59 -7.55 7.03 -10.41
C PHE A 59 -7.63 5.69 -9.67
N ILE A 60 -7.48 4.57 -10.39
CA ILE A 60 -7.51 3.22 -9.81
C ILE A 60 -6.38 3.03 -8.77
N ARG A 61 -5.15 3.46 -9.11
CA ARG A 61 -3.98 3.35 -8.22
C ARG A 61 -4.08 4.25 -7.00
N ILE A 62 -4.64 5.46 -7.14
CA ILE A 62 -4.85 6.37 -6.00
C ILE A 62 -5.83 5.76 -5.00
N ILE A 63 -6.93 5.15 -5.45
CA ILE A 63 -7.90 4.53 -4.54
C ILE A 63 -7.23 3.43 -3.73
N ALA A 64 -6.46 2.55 -4.38
CA ALA A 64 -5.72 1.49 -3.70
C ALA A 64 -4.67 2.04 -2.72
N ALA A 65 -3.95 3.09 -3.10
CA ALA A 65 -2.98 3.76 -2.23
C ALA A 65 -3.65 4.39 -1.00
N LEU A 66 -4.75 5.14 -1.18
CA LEU A 66 -5.48 5.77 -0.09
C LEU A 66 -6.02 4.74 0.89
N LEU A 67 -6.60 3.64 0.39
CA LEU A 67 -7.08 2.56 1.25
C LEU A 67 -5.92 1.94 2.03
N THR A 68 -4.81 1.63 1.36
CA THR A 68 -3.63 1.03 2.00
C THR A 68 -3.04 1.93 3.10
N ILE A 69 -2.89 3.23 2.81
CA ILE A 69 -2.36 4.23 3.75
C ILE A 69 -3.31 4.42 4.94
N THR A 70 -4.63 4.41 4.71
CA THR A 70 -5.62 4.49 5.78
C THR A 70 -5.53 3.28 6.70
N LEU A 71 -5.43 2.08 6.12
CA LEU A 71 -5.23 0.84 6.88
C LEU A 71 -3.88 0.84 7.62
N ALA A 72 -2.84 1.48 7.07
CA ALA A 72 -1.56 1.65 7.75
C ALA A 72 -1.71 2.49 9.03
N ALA A 73 -2.51 3.56 8.98
CA ALA A 73 -2.81 4.36 10.17
C ALA A 73 -3.60 3.53 11.20
N VAL A 74 -4.56 2.69 10.78
CA VAL A 74 -5.27 1.77 11.69
C VAL A 74 -4.29 0.78 12.33
N LEU A 75 -3.36 0.24 11.56
CA LEU A 75 -2.31 -0.65 12.07
C LEU A 75 -1.43 0.09 13.08
N VAL A 76 -1.01 1.32 12.80
CA VAL A 76 -0.12 2.11 13.67
C VAL A 76 -0.81 2.63 14.93
N PHE A 77 -2.09 3.01 14.88
CA PHE A 77 -2.74 3.68 16.02
C PHE A 77 -3.93 2.93 16.62
N GLY A 78 -4.55 2.02 15.87
CA GLY A 78 -5.80 1.37 16.27
C GLY A 78 -5.66 -0.02 16.89
N ILE A 79 -4.48 -0.66 16.78
CA ILE A 79 -4.23 -1.99 17.38
C ILE A 79 -3.36 -1.83 18.62
N GLU A 80 -3.89 -2.28 19.76
CA GLU A 80 -3.15 -2.41 21.01
C GLU A 80 -2.35 -3.73 21.06
N PRO A 81 -1.25 -3.81 21.83
CA PRO A 81 -0.48 -5.04 21.96
C PRO A 81 -1.20 -6.02 22.89
N ASP A 82 -1.97 -6.94 22.32
CA ASP A 82 -2.61 -8.04 23.03
C ASP A 82 -2.32 -9.40 22.34
N PRO A 83 -2.53 -10.55 23.02
CA PRO A 83 -2.23 -11.87 22.45
C PRO A 83 -3.06 -12.26 21.20
N GLN A 84 -4.21 -11.62 20.96
CA GLN A 84 -5.08 -11.81 19.81
C GLN A 84 -4.86 -10.79 18.69
N ALA A 85 -4.08 -9.72 18.94
CA ALA A 85 -3.76 -8.66 17.98
C ALA A 85 -3.19 -9.20 16.65
N GLY A 86 -2.53 -10.37 16.68
CA GLY A 86 -2.01 -11.03 15.48
C GLY A 86 -3.07 -11.26 14.39
N ILE A 87 -4.31 -11.61 14.77
CA ILE A 87 -5.41 -11.82 13.81
C ILE A 87 -5.78 -10.51 13.12
N GLY A 88 -5.92 -9.44 13.90
CA GLY A 88 -6.23 -8.10 13.39
C GLY A 88 -5.14 -7.59 12.45
N ILE A 89 -3.87 -7.78 12.82
CA ILE A 89 -2.73 -7.38 12.00
C ILE A 89 -2.71 -8.14 10.67
N MET A 90 -2.88 -9.47 10.69
CA MET A 90 -2.93 -10.27 9.46
C MET A 90 -4.11 -9.87 8.57
N PHE A 91 -5.29 -9.62 9.15
CA PHE A 91 -6.46 -9.18 8.39
C PHE A 91 -6.23 -7.84 7.70
N LEU A 92 -5.69 -6.84 8.43
CA LEU A 92 -5.34 -5.53 7.84
C LEU A 92 -4.32 -5.68 6.71
N LEU A 93 -3.30 -6.52 6.90
CA LEU A 93 -2.27 -6.78 5.91
C LEU A 93 -2.83 -7.42 4.63
N ILE A 94 -3.71 -8.41 4.77
CA ILE A 94 -4.39 -9.06 3.65
C ILE A 94 -5.23 -8.02 2.89
N MET A 95 -5.96 -7.16 3.59
CA MET A 95 -6.75 -6.10 2.94
C MET A 95 -5.88 -5.12 2.15
N GLN A 96 -4.72 -4.72 2.69
CA GLN A 96 -3.78 -3.85 1.99
C GLN A 96 -3.26 -4.52 0.70
N LEU A 97 -2.77 -5.76 0.80
CA LEU A 97 -2.27 -6.51 -0.35
C LEU A 97 -3.38 -6.78 -1.38
N ALA A 98 -4.59 -7.13 -0.92
CA ALA A 98 -5.74 -7.34 -1.80
C ALA A 98 -6.12 -6.05 -2.54
N ALA A 99 -6.09 -4.89 -1.88
CA ALA A 99 -6.40 -3.62 -2.51
C ALA A 99 -5.41 -3.26 -3.63
N ILE A 100 -4.11 -3.40 -3.35
CA ILE A 100 -3.06 -3.17 -4.34
C ILE A 100 -3.21 -4.17 -5.49
N SER A 101 -3.37 -5.46 -5.18
CA SER A 101 -3.44 -6.52 -6.18
C SER A 101 -4.69 -6.39 -7.06
N ALA A 102 -5.84 -6.10 -6.47
CA ALA A 102 -7.08 -5.86 -7.21
C ALA A 102 -6.93 -4.66 -8.15
N SER A 103 -6.26 -3.60 -7.71
CA SER A 103 -6.03 -2.42 -8.55
C SER A 103 -5.17 -2.73 -9.77
N GLU A 104 -4.07 -3.48 -9.59
CA GLU A 104 -3.20 -3.87 -10.70
C GLU A 104 -3.86 -4.94 -11.58
N PHE A 105 -4.67 -5.84 -11.02
CA PHE A 105 -5.48 -6.81 -11.78
C PHE A 105 -6.48 -6.10 -12.68
N ILE A 106 -7.24 -5.13 -12.16
CA ILE A 106 -8.19 -4.35 -12.97
C ILE A 106 -7.46 -3.62 -14.10
N ILE A 107 -6.30 -3.03 -13.81
CA ILE A 107 -5.49 -2.37 -14.84
C ILE A 107 -5.03 -3.36 -15.90
N LEU A 108 -4.51 -4.52 -15.49
CA LEU A 108 -3.98 -5.55 -16.37
C LEU A 108 -5.05 -6.04 -17.37
N PHE A 109 -6.24 -6.36 -16.88
CA PHE A 109 -7.27 -7.03 -17.68
C PHE A 109 -8.19 -6.08 -18.44
N PHE A 110 -8.32 -4.82 -18.01
CA PHE A 110 -9.29 -3.89 -18.61
C PHE A 110 -8.65 -2.67 -19.29
N TYR A 111 -7.37 -2.39 -19.04
CA TYR A 111 -6.74 -1.13 -19.47
C TYR A 111 -5.37 -1.25 -20.14
N VAL A 112 -4.71 -2.42 -20.13
CA VAL A 112 -3.39 -2.58 -20.77
C VAL A 112 -3.44 -2.42 -22.29
N ASP A 113 -4.51 -2.89 -22.94
CA ASP A 113 -4.63 -2.89 -24.41
C ASP A 113 -5.45 -1.70 -24.97
N ASN A 114 -5.96 -0.82 -24.09
CA ASN A 114 -6.85 0.30 -24.47
C ASN A 114 -6.14 1.67 -24.43
N ASP A 115 -4.82 1.70 -24.25
CA ASP A 115 -3.96 2.90 -24.08
C ASP A 115 -2.79 2.93 -25.05
#